data_AF-D3P867-F1
#
_entry.id   AF-D3P867-F1
#
_cell.length_a   1.000
_cell.length_b   1.000
_cell.length_c   1.000
_cell.angle_alpha   90.00
_cell.angle_beta   90.00
_cell.angle_gamma   90.00
#
_symmetry.space_group_name_H-M   'P 1'
#
loop_
_entity.id
_entity.type
_entity.pdbx_description
1 polymer ?
#
loop_
_entity_poly.entity_id
_entity_poly.type
_entity_poly.pdbx_seq_one_letter_code
_entity_poly.pdbx_strand_id
1 'polypeptide(L)' 'MAKTTRARYTIEFKEEAVRLVTGGQRVAAVAKTLGLAEQTLHN' A
#
# COMPACT_ATOMS: atom_id res chain seq x y z
N MET A 1 -18.25 -17.53 -6.26
CA MET A 1 -17.18 -16.61 -5.81
C MET A 1 -16.72 -15.81 -7.03
N ALA A 2 -17.07 -14.53 -7.13
CA ALA A 2 -16.61 -13.69 -8.25
C ALA A 2 -15.13 -13.39 -8.07
N LYS A 3 -14.34 -13.50 -9.15
CA LYS A 3 -12.90 -13.23 -9.13
C LYS A 3 -12.69 -11.71 -8.99
N THR A 4 -12.26 -11.25 -7.83
CA THR A 4 -11.96 -9.83 -7.60
C THR A 4 -10.74 -9.43 -8.43
N THR A 5 -10.91 -8.45 -9.32
CA THR A 5 -9.81 -7.84 -10.07
C THR A 5 -8.93 -7.04 -9.11
N ARG A 6 -7.64 -7.37 -9.02
CA ARG A 6 -6.68 -6.61 -8.21
C ARG A 6 -6.45 -5.23 -8.84
N ALA A 7 -6.34 -4.21 -7.99
CA ALA A 7 -5.93 -2.88 -8.42
C ALA A 7 -4.52 -2.93 -9.05
N ARG A 8 -4.31 -2.14 -10.11
CA ARG A 8 -3.00 -1.96 -10.74
C ARG A 8 -2.38 -0.67 -10.23
N TYR A 9 -1.36 -0.80 -9.39
CA TYR A 9 -0.55 0.32 -8.90
C TYR A 9 0.67 0.52 -9.81
N THR A 10 1.04 1.78 -10.03
CA THR A 10 2.29 2.12 -10.73
C THR A 10 3.49 1.76 -9.86
N ILE A 11 4.69 1.74 -10.45
CA ILE A 11 5.92 1.41 -9.71
C ILE A 11 6.22 2.51 -8.68
N GLU A 12 6.09 3.76 -9.09
CA GLU A 12 6.33 4.95 -8.28
C GLU A 12 5.41 4.97 -7.04
N PHE A 13 4.15 4.55 -7.20
CA PHE A 13 3.22 4.43 -6.08
C PHE A 13 3.67 3.39 -5.05
N LYS A 14 4.24 2.27 -5.50
CA LYS A 14 4.75 1.22 -4.60
C LYS A 14 6.03 1.67 -3.90
N GLU A 15 6.93 2.31 -4.63
CA GLU A 15 8.19 2.84 -4.09
C GLU A 15 7.92 3.91 -3.04
N GLU A 16 6.95 4.79 -3.27
CA GLU A 16 6.55 5.80 -2.29
C GLU A 16 6.00 5.15 -1.01
N ALA A 17 5.16 4.13 -1.13
CA ALA A 17 4.66 3.39 0.03
C ALA A 17 5.81 2.75 0.84
N VAL A 18 6.81 2.17 0.15
CA VAL A 18 8.01 1.61 0.78
C VAL A 18 8.84 2.71 1.46
N ARG A 19 9.06 3.85 0.80
CA ARG A 19 9.82 4.99 1.34
C ARG A 19 9.21 5.50 2.65
N LEU A 20 7.89 5.60 2.72
CA LEU A 20 7.18 6.06 3.91
C LEU A 20 7.32 5.08 5.08
N VAL A 21 7.14 3.78 4.85
CA VAL A 21 7.27 2.75 5.89
C VAL A 21 8.71 2.61 6.37
N THR A 22 9.66 2.55 5.44
CA THR A 22 11.11 2.47 5.77
C THR A 22 11.62 3.74 6.44
N GLY A 23 11.00 4.90 6.15
CA GLY A 23 11.20 6.16 6.85
C GLY A 23 10.60 6.21 8.26
N GLY A 24 10.02 5.12 8.77
CA GLY A 24 9.55 4.98 10.14
C GLY A 24 8.07 5.30 10.36
N GLN A 25 7.30 5.59 9.31
CA GLN A 25 5.85 5.70 9.45
C GLN A 25 5.22 4.33 9.73
N ARG A 26 4.23 4.31 10.62
CA ARG A 26 3.45 3.08 10.90
C ARG A 26 2.69 2.66 9.65
N VAL A 27 2.69 1.35 9.35
CA VAL A 27 2.01 0.79 8.17
C VAL A 27 0.53 1.21 8.10
N ALA A 28 -0.18 1.19 9.23
CA ALA A 28 -1.55 1.68 9.35
C ALA A 28 -1.74 3.13 8.89
N ALA A 29 -0.81 4.02 9.24
CA ALA A 29 -0.86 5.42 8.86
C ALA A 29 -0.59 5.61 7.36
N VAL A 30 0.38 4.85 6.81
CA VAL A 30 0.69 4.88 5.38
C VAL A 30 -0.48 4.34 4.55
N ALA A 31 -1.06 3.21 4.95
CA ALA A 31 -2.23 2.62 4.30
C ALA A 31 -3.41 3.61 4.28
N LYS A 32 -3.71 4.26 5.41
CA LYS A 32 -4.77 5.28 5.50
C LYS A 32 -4.49 6.48 4.59
N THR A 33 -3.25 6.95 4.53
CA THR A 33 -2.84 8.09 3.69
C THR A 33 -2.98 7.76 2.20
N LEU A 34 -2.67 6.52 1.81
CA LEU A 34 -2.73 6.06 0.42
C LEU A 34 -4.09 5.47 0.02
N GLY A 35 -5.07 5.42 0.93
CA GLY A 35 -6.38 4.81 0.66
C GLY A 35 -6.34 3.30 0.43
N LEU A 36 -5.39 2.61 1.06
CA LEU A 36 -5.16 1.17 0.93
C LEU A 36 -5.63 0.42 2.17
N ALA A 37 -5.95 -0.87 2.00
CA ALA A 37 -6.00 -1.79 3.13
C ALA A 37 -4.58 -2.08 3.63
N GLU A 38 -4.37 -2.15 4.95
CA GLU A 38 -3.04 -2.42 5.55
C GLU A 38 -2.38 -3.71 5.04
N GLN A 39 -3.20 -4.73 4.74
CA GLN A 39 -2.74 -5.98 4.14
C GLN A 39 -2.05 -5.76 2.77
N THR A 40 -2.41 -4.69 2.04
CA THR A 40 -1.80 -4.38 0.74
C THR A 40 -0.33 -4.00 0.88
N LEU A 41 0.07 -3.45 2.04
CA LEU A 41 1.44 -3.07 2.35
C LEU A 41 2.25 -4.21 2.99
N HIS A 42 1.57 -5.23 3.51
CA HIS A 42 2.16 -6.48 3.97
C HIS A 42 2.09 -7.50 2.83
N ASN A 43 2.95 -7.33 1.82
CA ASN A 43 3.07 -8.30 0.72
C ASN A 43 3.72 -9.61 1.21
#